data_AF-A0AAW7YWS4-F1
#
_entry.id   AF-A0AAW7YWS4-F1
#
_cell.length_a   1.000
_cell.length_b   1.000
_cell.length_c   1.000
_cell.angle_alpha   90.00
_cell.angle_beta   90.00
_cell.angle_gamma   90.00
#
_symmetry.space_group_name_H-M   'P 1'
#
loop_
_entity.id
_entity.type
_entity.pdbx_description
1 polymer ?
#
loop_
_entity_poly.entity_id
_entity_poly.type
_entity_poly.pdbx_seq_one_letter_code
_entity_poly.pdbx_strand_id
1 'polypeptide(L)' 'GITILAKNTAIEWNDYHINIVDTPGHADFGGEVERVMSMADSVLLIVYAQEGPMPQTLFVTQKSFAQGLKPIFVIN' A
#
# COMPACT_ATOMS: atom_id res chain seq x y z
N GLY A 1 -2.61 -16.34 -1.00
CA GLY A 1 -2.74 -16.35 0.47
C GLY A 1 -3.05 -14.93 0.91
N ILE A 2 -3.87 -14.75 1.94
CA ILE A 2 -4.15 -13.40 2.47
C ILE A 2 -2.97 -12.94 3.33
N THR A 3 -2.42 -11.74 3.07
CA THR A 3 -1.41 -11.13 3.93
C THR A 3 -2.11 -10.62 5.19
N ILE A 4 -1.76 -11.19 6.35
CA ILE A 4 -2.35 -10.86 7.67
C ILE A 4 -1.46 -9.90 8.46
N LEU A 5 -0.14 -9.98 8.28
CA LEU A 5 0.84 -9.14 8.95
C LEU A 5 1.72 -8.46 7.91
N ALA A 6 2.10 -7.21 8.18
CA ALA A 6 3.01 -6.49 7.32
C ALA A 6 4.39 -7.15 7.27
N LYS A 7 4.98 -7.22 6.08
CA LYS A 7 6.33 -7.75 5.87
C LYS A 7 7.20 -6.71 5.19
N ASN A 8 8.36 -6.44 5.78
CA ASN A 8 9.40 -5.60 5.19
C ASN A 8 10.27 -6.42 4.24
N THR A 9 10.63 -5.85 3.10
CA THR A 9 11.75 -6.27 2.25
C THR A 9 12.52 -5.03 1.81
N ALA A 10 13.84 -5.08 1.90
CA ALA A 10 14.72 -4.00 1.46
C ALA A 10 15.50 -4.40 0.20
N ILE A 11 15.64 -3.47 -0.74
CA ILE A 11 16.43 -3.65 -1.98
C ILE A 11 17.32 -2.43 -2.23
N GLU A 12 18.45 -2.64 -2.90
CA GLU A 12 19.31 -1.58 -3.43
C GLU A 12 19.00 -1.38 -4.93
N TRP A 13 18.71 -0.16 -5.35
CA TRP A 13 18.45 0.16 -6.75
C TRP A 13 18.89 1.58 -7.10
N ASN A 14 19.75 1.76 -8.12
CA ASN A 14 20.24 3.07 -8.57
C ASN A 14 20.75 3.97 -7.43
N ASP A 15 21.59 3.44 -6.54
CA ASP A 15 22.12 4.12 -5.34
C ASP A 15 21.06 4.48 -4.27
N TYR A 16 19.83 3.97 -4.38
CA TYR A 16 18.79 4.09 -3.37
C TYR A 16 18.59 2.78 -2.59
N HIS A 17 18.50 2.92 -1.26
CA HIS A 17 18.03 1.86 -0.37
C HIS A 17 16.50 1.96 -0.21
N ILE A 18 15.77 1.03 -0.80
CA ILE A 18 14.30 1.06 -0.86
C ILE A 18 13.73 0.03 0.10
N ASN A 19 12.89 0.47 1.03
CA ASN A 19 12.12 -0.40 1.91
C ASN A 19 10.70 -0.56 1.37
N ILE A 20 10.29 -1.80 1.15
CA ILE A 20 8.95 -2.16 0.68
C ILE A 20 8.25 -2.87 1.84
N VAL A 21 7.11 -2.33 2.25
CA VAL A 21 6.29 -2.93 3.31
C VAL A 21 4.99 -3.43 2.69
N ASP A 22 4.82 -4.75 2.63
CA ASP A 22 3.56 -5.37 2.22
C ASP A 22 2.51 -5.12 3.32
N THR A 23 1.28 -4.78 2.94
CA THR A 23 0.19 -4.46 3.89
C THR A 23 -0.99 -5.38 3.67
N PRO A 24 -1.79 -5.68 4.72
CA PRO A 24 -3.06 -6.35 4.54
C PRO A 24 -4.01 -5.50 3.68
N GLY A 25 -4.52 -6.05 2.56
CA GLY A 25 -5.41 -5.32 1.64
C GLY A 25 -6.88 -5.26 2.08
N HIS A 26 -7.25 -5.87 3.21
CA HIS A 26 -8.65 -5.96 3.63
C HIS A 26 -9.00 -4.85 4.65
N ALA A 27 -10.13 -4.17 4.45
CA ALA A 27 -10.64 -3.14 5.36
C ALA A 27 -10.76 -3.61 6.82
N ASP A 28 -10.93 -4.91 7.02
CA ASP A 28 -10.94 -5.58 8.33
C ASP A 28 -9.64 -5.39 9.13
N PHE A 29 -8.55 -4.95 8.50
CA PHE A 29 -7.26 -4.66 9.11
C PHE A 29 -6.87 -3.18 9.04
N GLY A 30 -7.86 -2.26 9.05
CA GLY A 30 -7.63 -0.82 8.89
C GLY A 30 -6.58 -0.21 9.83
N GLY A 31 -6.50 -0.66 11.10
CA GLY A 31 -5.49 -0.17 12.04
C GLY A 31 -4.05 -0.56 11.69
N GLU A 32 -3.84 -1.74 11.11
CA GLU A 32 -2.53 -2.16 10.61
C GLU A 32 -2.15 -1.36 9.36
N VAL A 33 -3.10 -1.16 8.44
CA VAL A 33 -2.89 -0.34 7.24
C VAL A 33 -2.48 1.08 7.61
N GLU A 34 -3.20 1.72 8.53
CA GLU A 34 -2.89 3.08 8.97
C GLU A 34 -1.52 3.17 9.66
N ARG A 35 -1.18 2.17 10.48
CA ARG A 35 0.13 2.09 11.12
C ARG A 35 1.26 1.97 10.10
N VAL A 36 1.12 1.11 9.09
CA VAL A 36 2.13 0.97 8.05
C VAL A 36 2.24 2.24 7.20
N MET A 37 1.12 2.86 6.83
CA MET A 37 1.12 4.14 6.10
C MET A 37 1.87 5.23 6.87
N SER A 38 1.76 5.28 8.20
CA SER A 38 2.48 6.27 9.02
C SER A 38 4.01 6.10 9.03
N MET A 39 4.51 4.94 8.60
CA MET A 39 5.94 4.63 8.51
C MET A 39 6.49 4.76 7.08
N ALA A 40 5.65 5.07 6.10
CA ALA A 40 6.01 5.09 4.68
C ALA A 40 5.94 6.51 4.10
N ASP A 41 6.85 6.84 3.19
CA ASP A 41 6.86 8.13 2.48
C ASP A 41 5.82 8.17 1.34
N SER A 42 5.40 7.00 0.84
CA SER A 42 4.45 6.84 -0.27
C SER A 42 3.83 5.43 -0.24
N VAL A 43 2.78 5.22 -1.04
CA VAL A 43 2.10 3.93 -1.20
C VAL A 43 2.00 3.56 -2.68
N LEU A 44 2.11 2.26 -2.97
CA LEU A 44 1.82 1.70 -4.29
C LEU A 44 0.38 1.18 -4.31
N LEU A 45 -0.46 1.77 -5.16
CA LEU A 45 -1.84 1.36 -5.33
C LEU A 45 -1.95 0.46 -6.57
N ILE A 46 -2.07 -0.84 -6.34
CA ILE A 46 -2.19 -1.84 -7.41
C ILE A 46 -3.67 -2.07 -7.72
N VAL A 47 -4.05 -1.84 -8.97
CA VAL A 47 -5.40 -2.12 -9.48
C VAL A 47 -5.30 -3.06 -10.66
N TYR A 48 -6.17 -4.08 -10.65
CA TYR A 48 -6.25 -5.01 -11.74
C TYR A 48 -6.97 -4.39 -12.94
N ALA A 49 -6.37 -4.46 -14.14
CA ALA A 49 -6.86 -3.82 -15.34
C ALA A 49 -8.24 -4.35 -15.79
N GLN A 50 -8.51 -5.63 -15.53
CA GLN A 50 -9.75 -6.27 -15.98
C GLN A 50 -10.93 -6.02 -15.03
N GLU A 51 -10.70 -6.01 -13.72
CA GLU A 51 -11.76 -5.81 -12.71
C GLU A 51 -11.91 -4.35 -12.30
N GLY A 52 -10.87 -3.53 -12.46
CA GLY A 52 -10.87 -2.14 -12.04
C GLY A 52 -10.76 -1.98 -10.51
N PRO A 53 -11.08 -0.77 -9.98
CA PRO A 53 -10.92 -0.46 -8.56
C PRO A 53 -11.98 -1.15 -7.71
N MET A 54 -11.54 -1.83 -6.65
CA MET A 54 -12.41 -2.48 -5.68
C MET A 54 -12.71 -1.56 -4.47
N PRO A 55 -13.80 -1.78 -3.70
CA PRO A 55 -14.10 -0.98 -2.51
C PRO A 55 -12.93 -0.92 -1.49
N GLN A 56 -12.16 -2.00 -1.37
CA GLN A 56 -10.96 -2.02 -0.54
C GLN A 56 -9.87 -1.08 -1.07
N THR A 57 -9.63 -1.06 -2.38
CA THR A 57 -8.71 -0.12 -3.03
C THR A 57 -9.12 1.32 -2.73
N LEU A 58 -10.42 1.63 -2.82
CA LEU A 58 -10.94 2.96 -2.52
C LEU A 58 -10.67 3.37 -1.07
N PHE A 59 -10.92 2.46 -0.11
CA PHE A 59 -10.66 2.70 1.31
C PHE A 59 -9.20 3.06 1.59
N VAL A 60 -8.26 2.24 1.09
CA VAL A 60 -6.81 2.46 1.24
C VAL A 60 -6.38 3.77 0.57
N THR A 61 -6.94 4.07 -0.61
CA THR A 61 -6.66 5.30 -1.35
C THR A 61 -7.08 6.53 -0.55
N GLN A 62 -8.30 6.55 -0.01
CA GLN A 62 -8.78 7.67 0.81
C GLN A 62 -7.92 7.91 2.05
N LYS A 63 -7.49 6.83 2.72
CA LYS A 63 -6.60 6.92 3.88
C LYS A 63 -5.23 7.48 3.52
N SER A 64 -4.65 7.06 2.40
CA SER A 64 -3.35 7.58 1.95
C SER A 64 -3.38 9.08 1.67
N PHE A 65 -4.44 9.58 1.02
CA PHE A 65 -4.62 11.01 0.79
C PHE A 65 -4.86 11.78 2.09
N ALA A 66 -5.63 11.22 3.03
CA ALA A 66 -5.86 11.85 4.33
C ALA A 66 -4.56 12.00 5.15
N GLN A 67 -3.58 11.13 4.95
CA GLN A 67 -2.24 11.23 5.55
C GLN A 67 -1.25 12.10 4.74
N GLY A 68 -1.70 12.71 3.63
CA GLY A 68 -0.84 13.56 2.79
C GLY A 68 0.19 12.79 1.96
N LEU A 69 0.07 11.46 1.88
CA LEU A 69 0.93 10.63 1.03
C LEU A 69 0.62 10.89 -0.45
N LYS A 70 1.59 10.60 -1.31
CA LYS A 70 1.46 10.68 -2.78
C LYS A 70 1.41 9.27 -3.35
N PRO A 71 0.22 8.69 -3.61
CA PRO A 71 0.11 7.34 -4.12
C PRO A 71 0.69 7.22 -5.53
N ILE A 72 1.38 6.12 -5.80
CA ILE A 72 1.82 5.73 -7.15
C ILE A 72 0.83 4.67 -7.64
N PHE A 73 0.10 5.00 -8.72
CA PHE A 73 -0.88 4.10 -9.30
C PHE A 73 -0.23 3.10 -10.24
N VAL A 74 -0.50 1.81 -10.03
CA VAL A 74 0.02 0.71 -10.84
C VAL A 74 -1.14 -0.12 -11.34
N ILE A 75 -1.25 -0.22 -12.67
CA ILE A 75 -2.24 -1.08 -13.34
C ILE A 75 -1.55 -2.41 -13.65
N ASN A 76 -2.11 -3.51 -13.14
CA ASN A 76 -1.65 -4.87 -13.41
C ASN A 76 -2.60 -5.63 -14.33
#